data_AF-A0A942LTA4-F1
#
_entry.id   AF-A0A942LTA4-F1
#
_cell.length_a   1.000
_cell.length_b   1.000
_cell.length_c   1.000
_cell.angle_alpha   90.00
_cell.angle_beta   90.00
_cell.angle_gamma   90.00
#
_symmetry.space_group_name_H-M   'P 1'
#
loop_
_entity.id
_entity.type
_entity.pdbx_description
1 polymer ?
#
loop_
_entity_poly.entity_id
_entity_poly.type
_entity_poly.pdbx_seq_one_letter_code
_entity_poly.pdbx_strand_id
1 'polypeptide(L)'
;MIEQSNIKLELGGKSYKTVNINNTIWMAENLNLPIENSWSYDNDLNNGEKYGRLYTWDAAIKACPKGWHLPSDLEWDEMLEKLGGPKASFKKVLIGGDSGLDLVFAGYKTVHDDFLSINRAGDFWTSTEAGELNAWLRYIIQKKENVFKIIDDKRCGFSVRYVKD
;
A
#
# COMPACT_ATOMS: atom_id res chain seq x y z
N MET A 1 14.28 -1.63 14.81
CA MET A 1 14.17 -3.11 14.93
C MET A 1 12.97 -3.56 14.10
N ILE A 2 12.74 -4.86 13.88
CA ILE A 2 11.47 -5.37 13.34
C ILE A 2 10.83 -6.15 14.47
N GLU A 3 9.61 -5.76 14.85
CA GLU A 3 8.86 -6.44 15.90
C GLU A 3 7.37 -6.40 15.60
N GLN A 4 6.65 -7.45 16.02
CA GLN A 4 5.20 -7.43 15.95
C GLN A 4 4.69 -6.30 16.84
N SER A 5 3.86 -5.43 16.25
CA SER A 5 3.24 -4.34 16.99
C SER A 5 2.04 -4.87 17.76
N ASN A 6 1.89 -4.43 19.02
CA ASN A 6 0.67 -4.69 19.80
C ASN A 6 -0.49 -3.77 19.38
N ILE A 7 -0.25 -2.81 18.49
CA ILE A 7 -1.27 -1.90 17.97
C ILE A 7 -1.99 -2.57 16.80
N LYS A 8 -3.32 -2.59 16.86
CA LYS A 8 -4.18 -2.87 15.70
C LYS A 8 -4.82 -1.58 15.26
N LEU A 9 -5.05 -1.44 13.95
CA LEU A 9 -5.86 -0.36 13.43
C LEU A 9 -7.28 -0.88 13.23
N GLU A 10 -8.25 -0.28 13.91
CA GLU A 10 -9.67 -0.54 13.70
C GLU A 10 -10.25 0.56 12.79
N LEU A 11 -10.78 0.17 11.63
CA LEU A 11 -11.33 1.10 10.66
C LEU A 11 -12.45 0.43 9.86
N GLY A 12 -13.62 1.07 9.77
CA GLY A 12 -14.75 0.54 9.01
C GLY A 12 -15.30 -0.80 9.51
N GLY A 13 -15.13 -1.11 10.80
CA GLY A 13 -15.53 -2.40 11.38
C GLY A 13 -14.55 -3.55 11.09
N LYS A 14 -13.39 -3.28 10.49
CA LYS A 14 -12.30 -4.24 10.27
C LYS A 14 -11.09 -3.90 11.13
N SER A 15 -10.46 -4.94 11.65
CA SER A 15 -9.19 -4.90 12.35
C SER A 15 -8.06 -5.19 11.37
N TYR A 16 -7.05 -4.33 11.32
CA TYR A 16 -5.86 -4.48 10.48
C TYR A 16 -4.63 -4.74 11.35
N LYS A 17 -3.84 -5.74 10.95
CA LYS A 17 -2.54 -6.04 11.55
C LYS A 17 -1.56 -4.90 11.27
N THR A 18 -0.63 -4.71 12.21
CA THR A 18 0.44 -3.71 12.05
C THR A 18 1.78 -4.30 12.47
N VAL A 19 2.87 -3.70 12.01
CA VAL A 19 4.24 -4.11 12.32
C VAL A 19 5.10 -2.88 12.56
N ASN A 20 5.96 -2.92 13.58
CA ASN A 20 6.92 -1.85 13.82
C ASN A 20 8.19 -2.13 13.01
N ILE A 21 8.51 -1.24 12.09
CA ILE A 21 9.74 -1.27 11.31
C ILE A 21 10.41 0.08 11.48
N ASN A 22 11.59 0.06 12.09
CA ASN A 22 12.42 1.26 12.25
C ASN A 22 11.73 2.41 13.02
N ASN A 23 10.95 2.08 14.05
CA ASN A 23 10.18 3.02 14.88
C ASN A 23 8.94 3.62 14.20
N THR A 24 8.62 3.19 12.99
CA THR A 24 7.34 3.50 12.33
C THR A 24 6.46 2.26 12.38
N ILE A 25 5.21 2.43 12.77
CA ILE A 25 4.20 1.37 12.77
C ILE A 25 3.51 1.37 11.42
N TRP A 26 3.67 0.28 10.67
CA TRP A 26 3.09 0.09 9.35
C TRP A 26 1.84 -0.77 9.41
N MET A 27 0.81 -0.40 8.65
CA MET A 27 -0.23 -1.36 8.29
C MET A 27 0.38 -2.55 7.52
N ALA A 28 0.18 -3.74 8.07
CA ALA A 28 0.64 -4.99 7.46
C ALA A 28 -0.30 -5.48 6.36
N GLU A 29 -1.51 -4.93 6.23
CA GLU A 29 -2.52 -5.32 5.25
C GLU A 29 -3.01 -4.12 4.43
N ASN A 30 -3.50 -4.36 3.20
CA ASN A 30 -4.09 -3.30 2.39
C ASN A 30 -5.43 -2.85 2.96
N LEU A 31 -5.72 -1.55 2.87
CA LEU A 31 -7.00 -0.98 3.27
C LEU A 31 -8.17 -1.57 2.45
N ASN A 32 -9.25 -1.95 3.12
CA ASN A 32 -10.49 -2.45 2.52
C ASN A 32 -11.71 -1.68 3.08
N LEU A 33 -11.67 -0.36 2.99
CA LEU A 33 -12.73 0.54 3.42
C LEU A 33 -13.51 1.04 2.19
N PRO A 34 -14.80 0.69 2.04
CA PRO A 34 -15.60 1.21 0.94
C PRO A 34 -15.90 2.70 1.16
N ILE A 35 -15.39 3.52 0.25
CA ILE A 35 -15.68 4.97 0.16
C ILE A 35 -15.84 5.34 -1.31
N GLU A 36 -16.29 6.56 -1.55
CA GLU A 36 -16.27 7.14 -2.89
C GLU A 36 -14.86 7.10 -3.49
N ASN A 37 -14.76 6.79 -4.79
CA ASN A 37 -13.49 6.62 -5.52
C ASN A 37 -12.58 5.52 -4.95
N SER A 38 -13.19 4.44 -4.43
CA SER A 38 -12.49 3.19 -4.15
C SER A 38 -13.20 1.96 -4.72
N TRP A 39 -12.43 0.98 -5.19
CA TRP A 39 -12.93 -0.19 -5.89
C TRP A 39 -12.23 -1.46 -5.43
N SER A 40 -12.97 -2.56 -5.35
CA SER A 40 -12.32 -3.87 -5.42
C SER A 40 -11.88 -4.12 -6.86
N TYR A 41 -10.78 -4.87 -7.07
CA TYR A 41 -10.34 -5.21 -8.43
C TYR A 41 -11.45 -5.93 -9.20
N ASP A 42 -11.66 -5.55 -10.47
CA ASP A 42 -12.78 -5.99 -11.34
C ASP A 42 -14.18 -5.71 -10.77
N ASN A 43 -14.29 -4.82 -9.79
CA ASN A 43 -15.52 -4.58 -9.00
C ASN A 43 -16.06 -5.84 -8.30
N ASP A 44 -15.23 -6.86 -8.09
CA ASP A 44 -15.60 -8.08 -7.38
C ASP A 44 -15.25 -7.95 -5.88
N LEU A 45 -16.25 -8.07 -5.01
CA LEU A 45 -16.06 -8.00 -3.56
C LEU A 45 -15.10 -9.08 -3.03
N ASN A 46 -15.03 -10.25 -3.66
CA ASN A 46 -14.08 -11.30 -3.27
C ASN A 46 -12.62 -10.85 -3.47
N ASN A 47 -12.36 -10.06 -4.51
CA ASN A 47 -11.05 -9.45 -4.71
C ASN A 47 -10.76 -8.39 -3.63
N GLY A 48 -11.79 -7.67 -3.17
CA GLY A 48 -11.66 -6.73 -2.05
C GLY A 48 -11.22 -7.42 -0.76
N GLU A 49 -11.81 -8.57 -0.42
CA GLU A 49 -11.42 -9.34 0.75
C GLU A 49 -10.00 -9.92 0.64
N LYS A 50 -9.61 -10.35 -0.56
CA LYS A 50 -8.32 -10.98 -0.80
C LYS A 50 -7.15 -9.98 -0.92
N TYR A 51 -7.37 -8.85 -1.59
CA TYR A 51 -6.31 -7.92 -1.98
C TYR A 51 -6.44 -6.52 -1.36
N GLY A 52 -7.55 -6.24 -0.68
CA GLY A 52 -7.94 -4.87 -0.34
C GLY A 52 -8.58 -4.14 -1.53
N ARG A 53 -8.88 -2.85 -1.33
CA ARG A 53 -9.40 -1.98 -2.39
C ARG A 53 -8.30 -1.12 -2.99
N LEU A 54 -8.60 -0.58 -4.15
CA LEU A 54 -7.84 0.39 -4.91
C LEU A 54 -8.50 1.76 -4.71
N TYR A 55 -7.72 2.80 -4.47
CA TYR A 55 -8.19 4.15 -4.16
C TYR A 55 -7.53 5.15 -5.08
N THR A 56 -8.26 6.20 -5.47
CA THR A 56 -7.59 7.42 -5.95
C THR A 56 -6.75 8.03 -4.83
N TRP A 57 -5.79 8.87 -5.19
CA TRP A 57 -4.91 9.50 -4.20
C TRP A 57 -5.69 10.35 -3.19
N ASP A 58 -6.67 11.13 -3.65
CA ASP A 58 -7.56 11.91 -2.77
C ASP A 58 -8.40 11.01 -1.85
N ALA A 59 -8.89 9.88 -2.36
CA ALA A 59 -9.61 8.90 -1.55
C ALA A 59 -8.69 8.25 -0.50
N ALA A 60 -7.44 7.97 -0.85
CA ALA A 60 -6.43 7.47 0.08
C ALA A 60 -6.15 8.45 1.22
N ILE A 61 -6.09 9.76 0.94
CA ILE A 61 -5.94 10.79 1.98
C ILE A 61 -7.20 10.88 2.84
N LYS A 62 -8.38 10.93 2.21
CA LYS A 62 -9.67 11.07 2.90
C LYS A 62 -9.97 9.88 3.83
N ALA A 63 -9.56 8.67 3.46
CA ALA A 63 -9.77 7.47 4.26
C ALA A 63 -8.80 7.34 5.45
N CYS A 64 -7.84 8.26 5.61
CA CYS A 64 -6.81 8.16 6.62
C CYS A 64 -7.37 8.29 8.05
N PRO A 65 -7.17 7.29 8.92
CA PRO A 65 -7.67 7.34 10.29
C PRO A 65 -6.87 8.35 11.12
N LYS A 66 -7.53 8.94 12.13
CA LYS A 66 -6.90 9.92 13.01
C LYS A 66 -5.66 9.32 13.70
N GLY A 67 -4.55 10.07 13.68
CA GLY A 67 -3.29 9.66 14.29
C GLY A 67 -2.48 8.67 13.46
N TRP A 68 -2.90 8.42 12.22
CA TRP A 68 -2.14 7.75 11.17
C TRP A 68 -2.00 8.70 9.98
N HIS A 69 -1.07 8.39 9.08
CA HIS A 69 -0.89 9.11 7.81
C HIS A 69 -0.58 8.17 6.66
N LEU A 70 -0.81 8.63 5.43
CA LEU A 70 -0.34 7.94 4.23
C LEU A 70 1.20 8.05 4.19
N PRO A 71 1.95 6.95 4.05
CA PRO A 71 3.39 6.96 4.12
C PRO A 71 3.96 7.89 3.07
N SER A 72 4.94 8.70 3.44
CA SER A 72 5.73 9.48 2.51
C SER A 72 6.68 8.60 1.70
N ASP A 73 7.21 9.18 0.64
CA ASP A 73 8.29 8.57 -0.13
C ASP A 73 9.51 8.24 0.72
N LEU A 74 9.84 9.11 1.68
CA LEU A 74 10.99 8.94 2.57
C LEU A 74 10.78 7.76 3.52
N GLU A 75 9.61 7.62 4.14
CA GLU A 75 9.32 6.51 5.06
C GLU A 75 9.39 5.15 4.34
N TRP A 76 8.92 5.10 3.10
CA TRP A 76 9.10 3.90 2.28
C TRP A 76 10.58 3.60 2.00
N ASP A 77 11.38 4.61 1.65
CA ASP A 77 12.82 4.43 1.41
C ASP A 77 13.52 3.95 2.69
N GLU A 78 13.24 4.55 3.84
CA GLU A 78 13.81 4.13 5.13
C GLU A 78 13.42 2.69 5.51
N MET A 79 12.15 2.30 5.29
CA MET A 79 11.67 0.94 5.53
C MET A 79 12.39 -0.07 4.63
N LEU A 80 12.53 0.22 3.33
CA LEU A 80 13.22 -0.67 2.39
C LEU A 80 14.71 -0.76 2.69
N GLU A 81 15.38 0.35 2.99
CA GLU A 81 16.78 0.37 3.40
C GLU A 81 17.01 -0.44 4.67
N LYS A 82 16.10 -0.33 5.65
CA LYS A 82 16.17 -1.15 6.86
C LYS A 82 16.10 -2.65 6.56
N LEU A 83 15.41 -3.03 5.49
CA LEU A 83 15.27 -4.41 5.02
C LEU A 83 16.40 -4.88 4.08
N GLY A 84 17.38 -4.01 3.78
CA GLY A 84 18.53 -4.30 2.93
C GLY A 84 18.44 -3.71 1.51
N GLY A 85 17.57 -2.72 1.31
CA GLY A 85 17.33 -2.04 0.05
C GLY A 85 16.21 -2.68 -0.79
N PRO A 86 15.77 -2.03 -1.89
CA PRO A 86 14.56 -2.41 -2.61
C PRO A 86 14.55 -3.85 -3.19
N LYS A 87 15.69 -4.33 -3.68
CA LYS A 87 15.79 -5.68 -4.25
C LYS A 87 15.84 -6.76 -3.17
N ALA A 88 16.59 -6.52 -2.09
CA ALA A 88 16.72 -7.48 -1.00
C ALA A 88 15.44 -7.57 -0.15
N SER A 89 14.70 -6.46 -0.04
CA SER A 89 13.43 -6.40 0.69
C SER A 89 12.27 -7.05 -0.07
N PHE A 90 12.34 -7.22 -1.39
CA PHE A 90 11.24 -7.74 -2.21
C PHE A 90 10.58 -9.00 -1.62
N LYS A 91 11.35 -10.03 -1.27
CA LYS A 91 10.76 -11.27 -0.71
C LYS A 91 10.32 -11.12 0.75
N LYS A 92 10.91 -10.16 1.47
CA LYS A 92 10.67 -9.93 2.89
C LYS A 92 9.34 -9.25 3.15
N VAL A 93 8.92 -8.35 2.25
CA VAL A 93 7.71 -7.52 2.40
C VAL A 93 6.43 -8.20 1.91
N LEU A 94 6.54 -9.30 1.17
CA LEU A 94 5.40 -10.06 0.66
C LEU A 94 4.80 -10.95 1.76
N ILE A 95 3.55 -11.40 1.55
CA ILE A 95 2.93 -12.44 2.37
C ILE A 95 3.90 -13.61 2.60
N GLY A 96 4.12 -13.95 3.87
CA GLY A 96 5.01 -15.04 4.29
C GLY A 96 6.50 -14.66 4.34
N GLY A 97 6.85 -13.41 4.05
CA GLY A 97 8.18 -12.85 4.29
C GLY A 97 8.48 -12.60 5.77
N ASP A 98 9.71 -12.23 6.08
CA ASP A 98 10.22 -12.07 7.45
C ASP A 98 10.08 -10.64 8.00
N SER A 99 9.50 -9.70 7.23
CA SER A 99 9.31 -8.32 7.71
C SER A 99 8.03 -8.13 8.54
N GLY A 100 7.09 -9.08 8.46
CA GLY A 100 5.75 -8.95 9.04
C GLY A 100 4.77 -8.09 8.23
N LEU A 101 5.19 -7.54 7.09
CA LEU A 101 4.30 -6.96 6.09
C LEU A 101 3.72 -8.06 5.19
N ASP A 102 2.45 -7.90 4.82
CA ASP A 102 1.76 -8.78 3.88
C ASP A 102 1.44 -8.04 2.58
N LEU A 103 2.46 -7.53 1.86
CA LEU A 103 2.22 -6.90 0.55
C LEU A 103 1.67 -7.94 -0.44
N VAL A 104 0.70 -7.50 -1.23
CA VAL A 104 0.01 -8.33 -2.23
C VAL A 104 0.04 -7.67 -3.59
N PHE A 105 -0.02 -8.50 -4.63
CA PHE A 105 -0.11 -8.06 -6.01
C PHE A 105 -1.56 -7.79 -6.41
N ALA A 106 -2.12 -6.71 -5.86
CA ALA A 106 -3.51 -6.30 -6.07
C ALA A 106 -3.79 -5.75 -7.49
N GLY A 107 -2.75 -5.49 -8.27
CA GLY A 107 -2.89 -4.72 -9.51
C GLY A 107 -3.34 -3.29 -9.23
N TYR A 108 -3.94 -2.68 -10.24
CA TYR A 108 -4.42 -1.30 -10.18
C TYR A 108 -5.58 -1.05 -11.14
N LYS A 109 -6.20 0.12 -10.98
CA LYS A 109 -7.27 0.63 -11.84
C LYS A 109 -6.79 1.89 -12.57
N THR A 110 -6.99 1.96 -13.89
CA THR A 110 -6.61 3.13 -14.69
C THR A 110 -7.65 4.25 -14.60
N VAL A 111 -7.30 5.43 -15.12
CA VAL A 111 -8.23 6.55 -15.33
C VAL A 111 -9.35 6.25 -16.35
N HIS A 112 -9.21 5.19 -17.14
CA HIS A 112 -10.20 4.73 -18.14
C HIS A 112 -11.02 3.54 -17.65
N ASP A 113 -11.01 3.28 -16.34
CA ASP A 113 -11.75 2.19 -15.69
C ASP A 113 -11.27 0.76 -16.00
N ASP A 114 -10.09 0.60 -16.62
CA ASP A 114 -9.47 -0.72 -16.80
C ASP A 114 -8.78 -1.21 -15.53
N PHE A 115 -8.85 -2.52 -15.27
CA PHE A 115 -8.11 -3.17 -14.20
C PHE A 115 -6.94 -4.00 -14.75
N LEU A 116 -5.74 -3.76 -14.25
CA LEU A 116 -4.51 -4.33 -14.80
C LEU A 116 -3.62 -4.94 -13.71
N SER A 117 -2.85 -5.95 -14.10
CA SER A 117 -1.68 -6.46 -13.35
C SER A 117 -1.94 -7.17 -12.02
N ILE A 118 -3.17 -7.59 -11.74
CA ILE A 118 -3.45 -8.50 -10.63
C ILE A 118 -2.55 -9.74 -10.69
N ASN A 119 -2.08 -10.18 -9.52
CA ASN A 119 -1.13 -11.29 -9.34
C ASN A 119 0.25 -11.10 -9.99
N ARG A 120 0.54 -9.95 -10.61
CA ARG A 120 1.85 -9.65 -11.23
C ARG A 120 2.58 -8.52 -10.52
N ALA A 121 1.84 -7.52 -10.06
CA ALA A 121 2.38 -6.35 -9.37
C ALA A 121 1.42 -5.78 -8.33
N GLY A 122 1.97 -4.99 -7.41
CA GLY A 122 1.24 -4.16 -6.47
C GLY A 122 1.73 -2.72 -6.54
N ASP A 123 0.79 -1.79 -6.43
CA ASP A 123 1.02 -0.37 -6.53
C ASP A 123 0.49 0.29 -5.25
N PHE A 124 1.33 1.05 -4.56
CA PHE A 124 1.00 1.62 -3.24
C PHE A 124 1.22 3.12 -3.24
N TRP A 125 0.17 3.89 -2.99
CA TRP A 125 0.28 5.34 -2.88
C TRP A 125 1.24 5.77 -1.77
N THR A 126 1.98 6.85 -2.01
CA THR A 126 2.62 7.65 -0.96
C THR A 126 1.90 8.99 -0.81
N SER A 127 2.11 9.69 0.30
CA SER A 127 1.64 11.07 0.50
C SER A 127 2.47 12.12 -0.25
N THR A 128 3.55 11.73 -0.91
CA THR A 128 4.46 12.66 -1.58
C THR A 128 3.94 13.00 -2.96
N GLU A 129 3.56 14.26 -3.16
CA GLU A 129 3.15 14.78 -4.46
C GLU A 129 4.33 14.84 -5.44
N ALA A 130 4.03 14.62 -6.72
CA ALA A 130 4.97 14.78 -7.83
C ALA A 130 4.54 15.91 -8.80
N GLY A 131 3.42 16.57 -8.51
CA GLY A 131 2.83 17.65 -9.28
C GLY A 131 1.33 17.77 -8.99
N GLU A 132 0.66 18.66 -9.74
CA GLU A 132 -0.78 18.91 -9.54
C GLU A 132 -1.61 17.63 -9.78
N LEU A 133 -1.30 16.91 -10.85
CA LEU A 133 -2.04 15.71 -11.27
C LEU A 133 -1.41 14.39 -10.83
N ASN A 134 -0.17 14.41 -10.32
CA ASN A 134 0.61 13.19 -10.09
C ASN A 134 1.11 13.07 -8.65
N ALA A 135 1.22 11.84 -8.17
CA ALA A 135 1.84 11.52 -6.88
C ALA A 135 2.82 10.35 -7.03
N TRP A 136 3.75 10.25 -6.09
CA TRP A 136 4.67 9.12 -6.02
C TRP A 136 3.95 7.87 -5.49
N LEU A 137 4.40 6.71 -5.96
CA LEU A 137 3.93 5.41 -5.51
C LEU A 137 5.06 4.39 -5.49
N ARG A 138 4.86 3.31 -4.72
CA ARG A 138 5.74 2.13 -4.73
C ARG A 138 5.17 1.05 -5.61
N TYR A 139 5.97 0.60 -6.57
CA TYR A 139 5.64 -0.43 -7.53
C TYR A 139 6.43 -1.69 -7.26
N ILE A 140 5.80 -2.70 -6.69
CA ILE A 140 6.41 -4.02 -6.46
C ILE A 140 6.04 -4.95 -7.61
N ILE A 141 7.02 -5.56 -8.28
CA ILE A 141 6.77 -6.39 -9.46
C ILE A 141 7.51 -7.72 -9.39
N GLN A 142 6.75 -8.82 -9.55
CA GLN A 142 7.28 -10.17 -9.47
C GLN A 142 8.36 -10.46 -10.52
N LYS A 143 8.14 -10.01 -11.76
CA LYS A 143 9.06 -10.29 -12.88
C LYS A 143 10.48 -9.76 -12.66
N LYS A 144 10.65 -8.71 -11.84
CA LYS A 144 11.96 -8.12 -11.53
C LYS A 144 12.45 -8.44 -10.12
N GLU A 145 11.59 -9.04 -9.30
CA GLU A 145 11.82 -9.25 -7.86
C GLU A 145 12.37 -7.97 -7.20
N ASN A 146 11.69 -6.84 -7.42
CA ASN A 146 12.14 -5.55 -6.93
C ASN A 146 10.96 -4.63 -6.57
N VAL A 147 11.26 -3.66 -5.71
CA VAL A 147 10.38 -2.54 -5.39
C VAL A 147 10.92 -1.30 -6.10
N PHE A 148 10.09 -0.63 -6.88
CA PHE A 148 10.44 0.59 -7.60
C PHE A 148 9.66 1.77 -7.04
N LYS A 149 10.17 2.96 -7.35
CA LYS A 149 9.51 4.24 -7.11
C LYS A 149 9.12 4.83 -8.46
N ILE A 150 7.82 5.10 -8.66
CA ILE A 150 7.29 5.68 -9.90
C ILE A 150 6.29 6.79 -9.57
N ILE A 151 5.89 7.55 -10.59
CA ILE A 151 4.82 8.56 -10.52
C ILE A 151 3.67 8.14 -11.41
N ASP A 152 2.45 8.47 -11.00
CA ASP A 152 1.26 8.25 -11.83
C ASP A 152 0.15 9.25 -11.45
N ASP A 153 -0.90 9.28 -12.27
CA ASP A 153 -2.05 10.17 -12.15
C ASP A 153 -2.83 9.87 -10.86
N LYS A 154 -3.12 10.91 -10.08
CA LYS A 154 -3.85 10.85 -8.79
C LYS A 154 -5.25 10.22 -8.95
N ARG A 155 -5.80 10.14 -10.16
CA ARG A 155 -7.10 9.53 -10.48
C ARG A 155 -7.02 8.02 -10.72
N CYS A 156 -5.83 7.43 -10.86
CA CYS A 156 -5.65 5.98 -10.87
C CYS A 156 -5.98 5.37 -9.50
N GLY A 157 -6.42 4.12 -9.48
CA GLY A 157 -6.71 3.37 -8.28
C GLY A 157 -5.54 2.48 -7.87
N PHE A 158 -4.91 2.76 -6.72
CA PHE A 158 -3.82 1.95 -6.15
C PHE A 158 -4.11 1.52 -4.71
N SER A 159 -3.35 0.54 -4.23
CA SER A 159 -3.48 0.04 -2.86
C SER A 159 -3.04 1.09 -1.84
N VAL A 160 -3.63 1.03 -0.65
CA VAL A 160 -3.35 1.96 0.45
C VAL A 160 -2.96 1.22 1.70
N ARG A 161 -1.95 1.75 2.38
CA ARG A 161 -1.50 1.41 3.73
C ARG A 161 -1.20 2.71 4.45
N TYR A 162 -1.44 2.73 5.75
CA TYR A 162 -1.11 3.86 6.60
C TYR A 162 0.03 3.50 7.55
N VAL A 163 0.70 4.54 8.02
CA VAL A 163 1.76 4.48 9.01
C VAL A 163 1.44 5.40 10.19
N LYS A 164 2.15 5.16 11.29
CA LYS A 164 2.09 5.97 12.50
C LYS A 164 3.46 5.98 13.17
N ASP A 165 3.88 7.15 13.62
CA ASP A 165 5.10 7.35 14.43
C ASP A 165 4.86 7.16 15.93
#